data_AF-A0A7Y9YKQ1-F1
#
_entry.id   AF-A0A7Y9YKQ1-F1
#
_cell.length_a   1.000
_cell.length_b   1.000
_cell.length_c   1.000
_cell.angle_alpha   90.00
_cell.angle_beta   90.00
_cell.angle_gamma   90.00
#
_symmetry.space_group_name_H-M   'P 1'
#
loop_
_entity.id
_entity.type
_entity.pdbx_description
1 polymer ?
#
loop_
_entity_poly.entity_id
_entity_poly.type
_entity_poly.pdbx_seq_one_letter_code
_entity_poly.pdbx_strand_id
1 'polypeptide(L)'
;MKLSPLARLTPLALVVGLSLSACGSDDSSEAGDASAQESEGTSLVAKSEDFCTALMATASVQDGADVAALRDSLEEAGLPEGAGEDAQAGLEVYLDVLDQVDEDATAKDLQTMQDPDLSKAEKAEVDAMVAYATTTCAGGAGQDSETPESETPQE
;
A
#
# COMPACT_ATOMS: atom_id res chain seq x y z
N MET A 1 27.21 -43.19 -17.91
CA MET A 1 26.69 -43.17 -19.29
C MET A 1 25.34 -43.88 -19.36
N LYS A 2 24.26 -43.11 -19.51
CA LYS A 2 23.05 -43.50 -20.24
C LYS A 2 22.24 -42.23 -20.48
N LEU A 3 22.50 -41.60 -21.62
CA LEU A 3 21.67 -40.55 -22.18
C LEU A 3 20.40 -41.18 -22.76
N SER A 4 19.29 -40.48 -22.68
CA SER A 4 18.18 -40.64 -23.61
C SER A 4 17.69 -39.25 -24.07
N PRO A 5 17.35 -39.07 -25.36
CA PRO A 5 17.15 -37.75 -25.98
C PRO A 5 15.66 -37.40 -26.26
N LEU A 6 15.40 -36.08 -26.26
CA LEU A 6 14.52 -35.25 -27.10
C LEU A 6 13.17 -35.78 -27.63
N ALA A 7 12.09 -35.06 -27.28
CA ALA A 7 10.97 -34.58 -28.12
C ALA A 7 9.79 -34.21 -27.17
N ARG A 8 9.05 -33.09 -27.24
CA ARG A 8 8.69 -32.18 -28.33
C ARG A 8 8.13 -30.87 -27.74
N LEU A 9 8.31 -29.77 -28.49
CA LEU A 9 7.73 -28.44 -28.27
C LEU A 9 6.20 -28.41 -28.28
N THR A 10 5.56 -27.57 -27.45
CA THR A 10 4.45 -26.69 -27.86
C THR A 10 4.21 -25.56 -26.82
N PRO A 11 4.32 -24.27 -27.18
CA PRO A 11 3.84 -23.16 -26.36
C PRO A 11 2.39 -22.82 -26.75
N LEU A 12 1.50 -22.67 -25.77
CA LEU A 12 0.15 -22.14 -25.97
C LEU A 12 0.08 -20.77 -25.30
N ALA A 13 0.40 -19.74 -26.07
CA ALA A 13 0.04 -18.36 -25.80
C ALA A 13 -1.46 -18.19 -26.07
N LEU A 14 -2.23 -17.79 -25.06
CA LEU A 14 -3.62 -17.34 -25.23
C LEU A 14 -3.64 -15.82 -25.11
N VAL A 15 -3.50 -15.16 -26.26
CA VAL A 15 -3.90 -13.77 -26.49
C VAL A 15 -5.41 -13.77 -26.77
N VAL A 16 -6.19 -13.10 -25.93
CA VAL A 16 -7.60 -12.79 -26.22
C VAL A 16 -7.72 -11.27 -26.23
N GLY A 17 -7.62 -10.70 -27.43
CA GLY A 17 -8.04 -9.33 -27.72
C GLY A 17 -9.53 -9.35 -28.02
N LEU A 18 -10.31 -8.56 -27.27
CA LEU A 18 -11.70 -8.26 -27.58
C LEU A 18 -11.75 -6.88 -28.26
N SER A 19 -11.98 -6.88 -29.57
CA SER A 19 -12.26 -5.68 -30.36
C SER A 19 -13.65 -5.81 -30.98
N LEU A 20 -14.58 -4.95 -30.57
CA LEU A 20 -15.89 -4.66 -31.18
C LEU A 20 -16.25 -3.25 -30.68
N SER A 21 -16.73 -2.24 -31.42
CA SER A 21 -17.08 -2.05 -32.84
C SER A 21 -17.65 -0.61 -32.99
N ALA A 22 -17.61 -0.07 -34.23
CA ALA A 22 -18.36 1.09 -34.76
C ALA A 22 -17.80 2.50 -34.47
N CYS A 23 -17.93 3.54 -35.31
CA CYS A 23 -18.22 3.78 -36.73
C CYS A 23 -18.32 5.31 -36.83
N GLY A 24 -17.57 6.00 -37.71
CA GLY A 24 -17.85 7.42 -37.99
C GLY A 24 -16.63 8.20 -38.45
N SER A 25 -16.63 8.56 -39.73
CA SER A 25 -15.65 9.39 -40.40
C SER A 25 -15.75 10.88 -40.02
N ASP A 26 -14.64 11.57 -40.31
CA ASP A 26 -14.55 12.93 -40.86
C ASP A 26 -14.64 14.15 -39.92
N ASP A 27 -13.53 14.90 -39.96
CA ASP A 27 -13.43 16.37 -40.06
C ASP A 27 -13.85 17.27 -38.88
N SER A 28 -12.82 17.97 -38.37
CA SER A 28 -12.81 19.35 -37.85
C SER A 28 -13.59 19.75 -36.59
N SER A 29 -12.80 20.38 -35.71
CA SER A 29 -13.09 21.54 -34.86
C SER A 29 -13.88 21.36 -33.55
N GLU A 30 -13.15 21.75 -32.51
CA GLU A 30 -13.57 22.56 -31.35
C GLU A 30 -14.54 21.99 -30.30
N ALA A 31 -14.36 22.60 -29.12
CA ALA A 31 -15.15 22.54 -27.91
C ALA A 31 -14.94 21.30 -27.04
N GLY A 32 -14.29 21.54 -25.91
CA GLY A 32 -14.03 20.53 -24.89
C GLY A 32 -15.27 20.10 -24.15
N ASP A 33 -15.08 19.19 -23.21
CA ASP A 33 -15.58 19.32 -21.86
C ASP A 33 -14.80 18.35 -20.98
N ALA A 34 -14.81 18.67 -19.70
CA ALA A 34 -13.88 18.28 -18.68
C ALA A 34 -13.99 16.81 -18.24
N SER A 35 -12.94 16.42 -17.51
CA SER A 35 -13.01 15.47 -16.39
C SER A 35 -13.29 14.01 -16.74
N ALA A 36 -12.21 13.33 -17.10
CA ALA A 36 -11.99 11.94 -16.68
C ALA A 36 -10.69 11.88 -15.86
N GLN A 37 -10.67 12.60 -14.74
CA GLN A 37 -9.72 12.41 -13.64
C GLN A 37 -10.53 12.24 -12.34
N GLU A 38 -11.34 11.19 -12.29
CA GLU A 38 -11.92 10.72 -11.02
C GLU A 38 -11.75 9.20 -10.99
N SER A 39 -10.76 8.71 -10.22
CA SER A 39 -10.81 7.40 -9.52
C SER A 39 -9.50 7.03 -8.82
N GLU A 40 -8.35 7.63 -9.18
CA GLU A 40 -7.08 7.28 -8.52
C GLU A 40 -6.97 7.87 -7.10
N GLY A 41 -7.43 9.12 -6.91
CA GLY A 41 -7.41 9.77 -5.58
C GLY A 41 -8.30 9.07 -4.54
N THR A 42 -9.52 8.67 -4.91
CA THR A 42 -10.44 7.98 -3.99
C THR A 42 -9.89 6.64 -3.52
N SER A 43 -9.26 5.86 -4.41
CA SER A 43 -8.70 4.56 -4.03
C SER A 43 -7.47 4.68 -3.13
N LEU A 44 -6.65 5.71 -3.34
CA LEU A 44 -5.47 5.97 -2.50
C LEU A 44 -5.85 6.48 -1.12
N VAL A 45 -6.89 7.33 -1.04
CA VAL A 45 -7.44 7.81 0.23
C VAL A 45 -8.05 6.64 1.02
N ALA A 46 -8.88 5.80 0.40
CA ALA A 46 -9.47 4.64 1.06
C ALA A 46 -8.40 3.67 1.62
N LYS A 47 -7.36 3.35 0.82
CA LYS A 47 -6.24 2.52 1.30
C LYS A 47 -5.47 3.16 2.46
N SER A 48 -5.30 4.48 2.43
CA SER A 48 -4.66 5.21 3.51
C SER A 48 -5.50 5.17 4.80
N GLU A 49 -6.82 5.29 4.68
CA GLU A 49 -7.75 5.21 5.81
C GLU A 49 -7.80 3.81 6.44
N ASP A 50 -7.80 2.76 5.61
CA ASP A 50 -7.74 1.37 6.07
C ASP A 50 -6.44 1.10 6.83
N PHE A 51 -5.30 1.56 6.28
CA PHE A 51 -4.00 1.46 6.94
C PHE A 51 -3.98 2.19 8.29
N CYS A 52 -4.48 3.43 8.33
CA CYS A 52 -4.53 4.22 9.55
C CYS A 52 -5.45 3.60 10.60
N THR A 53 -6.57 3.02 10.18
CA THR A 53 -7.50 2.30 11.06
C THR A 53 -6.83 1.06 11.65
N ALA A 54 -6.17 0.25 10.83
CA ALA A 54 -5.40 -0.91 11.28
C ALA A 54 -4.29 -0.48 12.25
N LEU A 55 -3.53 0.57 11.92
CA LEU A 55 -2.45 1.06 12.79
C LEU A 55 -2.97 1.55 14.15
N MET A 56 -4.11 2.24 14.19
CA MET A 56 -4.74 2.66 15.45
C MET A 56 -5.23 1.48 16.31
N ALA A 57 -5.53 0.33 15.69
CA ALA A 57 -5.92 -0.88 16.43
C ALA A 57 -4.80 -1.41 17.33
N THR A 58 -3.53 -1.01 17.09
CA THR A 58 -2.39 -1.26 18.00
C THR A 58 -2.69 -0.88 19.44
N ALA A 59 -3.50 0.16 19.67
CA ALA A 59 -3.87 0.59 21.02
C ALA A 59 -4.76 -0.42 21.78
N SER A 60 -5.37 -1.38 21.07
CA SER A 60 -6.26 -2.40 21.64
C SER A 60 -5.57 -3.75 21.88
N VAL A 61 -4.29 -3.88 21.50
CA VAL A 61 -3.52 -5.12 21.62
C VAL A 61 -3.30 -5.48 23.08
N GLN A 62 -3.71 -6.68 23.47
CA GLN A 62 -3.54 -7.21 24.83
C GLN A 62 -2.75 -8.52 24.87
N ASP A 63 -2.79 -9.31 23.81
CA ASP A 63 -2.12 -10.61 23.72
C ASP A 63 -1.62 -10.90 22.29
N GLY A 64 -1.01 -12.07 22.11
CA GLY A 64 -0.44 -12.52 20.83
C GLY A 64 -1.49 -12.68 19.73
N ALA A 65 -2.72 -13.06 20.08
CA ALA A 65 -3.81 -13.18 19.12
C ALA A 65 -4.23 -11.79 18.59
N ASP A 66 -4.25 -10.77 19.46
CA ASP A 66 -4.46 -9.40 19.02
C ASP A 66 -3.30 -8.89 18.14
N VAL A 67 -2.06 -9.30 18.42
CA VAL A 67 -0.90 -8.96 17.56
C VAL A 67 -1.02 -9.61 16.18
N ALA A 68 -1.39 -10.89 16.11
CA ALA A 68 -1.61 -11.58 14.85
C ALA A 68 -2.75 -10.92 14.04
N ALA A 69 -3.87 -10.57 14.69
CA ALA A 69 -4.97 -9.87 14.04
C ALA A 69 -4.58 -8.47 13.55
N LEU A 70 -3.75 -7.75 14.30
CA LEU A 70 -3.19 -6.46 13.89
C LEU A 70 -2.31 -6.61 12.65
N ARG A 71 -1.41 -7.61 12.66
CA ARG A 71 -0.51 -7.93 11.54
C ARG A 71 -1.29 -8.20 10.26
N ASP A 72 -2.32 -9.04 10.34
CA ASP A 72 -3.16 -9.37 9.18
C ASP A 72 -3.92 -8.14 8.66
N SER A 73 -4.42 -7.30 9.57
CA SER A 73 -5.11 -6.06 9.19
C SER A 73 -4.19 -5.07 8.48
N LEU A 74 -2.93 -4.97 8.92
CA LEU A 74 -1.93 -4.10 8.32
C LEU A 74 -1.41 -4.64 6.98
N GLU A 75 -1.24 -5.95 6.84
CA GLU A 75 -0.87 -6.58 5.57
C GLU A 75 -2.00 -6.40 4.52
N GLU A 76 -3.26 -6.61 4.92
CA GLU A 76 -4.41 -6.46 4.04
C GLU A 76 -4.60 -5.01 3.59
N ALA A 77 -4.47 -4.06 4.52
CA ALA A 77 -4.55 -2.64 4.19
C ALA A 77 -3.39 -2.18 3.29
N GLY A 78 -2.17 -2.61 3.64
CA GLY A 78 -0.94 -2.22 2.97
C GLY A 78 -0.71 -0.71 3.00
N LEU A 79 0.25 -0.25 2.19
CA LEU A 79 0.45 1.17 1.91
C LEU A 79 0.09 1.47 0.45
N PRO A 80 -0.50 2.63 0.15
CA PRO A 80 -0.68 3.06 -1.23
C PRO A 80 0.69 3.26 -1.91
N GLU A 81 0.75 3.11 -3.24
CA GLU A 81 1.98 3.27 -4.03
C GLU A 81 2.61 4.67 -3.89
N GLY A 82 1.82 5.68 -3.52
CA GLY A 82 2.27 7.03 -3.24
C GLY A 82 2.99 7.23 -1.89
N ALA A 83 3.06 6.21 -1.02
CA ALA A 83 3.74 6.31 0.27
C ALA A 83 5.28 6.34 0.16
N GLY A 84 5.83 5.90 -0.97
CA GLY A 84 7.26 5.76 -1.21
C GLY A 84 7.80 4.37 -0.85
N GLU A 85 8.83 3.93 -1.58
CA GLU A 85 9.43 2.59 -1.45
C GLU A 85 9.96 2.34 -0.03
N ASP A 86 10.59 3.34 0.60
CA ASP A 86 11.11 3.22 1.97
C ASP A 86 10.00 3.00 3.01
N ALA A 87 8.83 3.61 2.82
CA ALA A 87 7.69 3.43 3.73
C ALA A 87 7.06 2.05 3.53
N GLN A 88 7.00 1.56 2.29
CA GLN A 88 6.55 0.20 1.99
C GLN A 88 7.48 -0.84 2.60
N ALA A 89 8.80 -0.70 2.41
CA ALA A 89 9.80 -1.55 3.07
C ALA A 89 9.68 -1.49 4.60
N GLY A 90 9.42 -0.30 5.16
CA GLY A 90 9.22 -0.13 6.59
C GLY A 90 8.00 -0.88 7.14
N LEU A 91 6.92 -0.96 6.36
CA LEU A 91 5.76 -1.79 6.70
C LEU A 91 6.10 -3.28 6.66
N GLU A 92 6.83 -3.75 5.66
CA GLU A 92 7.27 -5.15 5.59
C GLU A 92 8.11 -5.52 6.82
N VAL A 93 9.08 -4.68 7.19
CA VAL A 93 9.88 -4.86 8.40
C VAL A 93 9.00 -4.86 9.66
N TYR A 94 8.01 -3.97 9.72
CA TYR A 94 7.09 -3.92 10.87
C TYR A 94 6.24 -5.19 10.96
N LEU A 95 5.71 -5.70 9.85
CA LEU A 95 4.97 -6.97 9.80
C LEU A 95 5.84 -8.16 10.21
N ASP A 96 7.11 -8.21 9.78
CA ASP A 96 8.08 -9.23 10.19
C ASP A 96 8.39 -9.17 11.69
N VAL A 97 8.32 -7.98 12.31
CA VAL A 97 8.43 -7.85 13.77
C VAL A 97 7.19 -8.38 14.48
N LEU A 98 6.00 -8.10 13.96
CA LEU A 98 4.75 -8.62 14.53
C LEU A 98 4.67 -10.16 14.40
N ASP A 99 5.16 -10.73 13.30
CA ASP A 99 5.19 -12.19 13.07
C ASP A 99 6.09 -12.96 14.05
N GLN A 100 7.04 -12.27 14.69
CA GLN A 100 7.88 -12.87 15.74
C GLN A 100 7.13 -13.07 17.06
N VAL A 101 5.94 -12.48 17.22
CA VAL A 101 5.10 -12.65 18.40
C VAL A 101 4.28 -13.93 18.25
N ASP A 102 4.41 -14.83 19.22
CA ASP A 102 3.60 -16.05 19.26
C ASP A 102 2.11 -15.70 19.47
N GLU A 103 1.20 -16.32 18.73
CA GLU A 103 -0.25 -16.09 18.85
C GLU A 103 -0.77 -16.43 20.25
N ASP A 104 -0.12 -17.40 20.93
CA ASP A 104 -0.45 -17.78 22.32
C ASP A 104 0.25 -16.89 23.37
N ALA A 105 1.01 -15.86 22.95
CA ALA A 105 1.71 -14.97 23.85
C ALA A 105 0.74 -14.20 24.75
N THR A 106 1.02 -14.15 26.04
CA THR A 106 0.20 -13.38 26.99
C THR A 106 0.66 -11.93 27.07
N ALA A 107 -0.19 -11.05 27.62
CA ALA A 107 0.19 -9.66 27.95
C ALA A 107 1.51 -9.54 28.73
N LYS A 108 1.86 -10.55 29.55
CA LYS A 108 3.11 -10.57 30.29
C LYS A 108 4.30 -10.90 29.39
N ASP A 109 4.12 -11.83 28.47
CA ASP A 109 5.15 -12.20 27.50
C ASP A 109 5.47 -11.00 26.60
N LEU A 110 4.43 -10.28 26.14
CA LEU A 110 4.56 -9.03 25.40
C LEU A 110 5.39 -7.97 26.14
N GLN A 111 5.16 -7.79 27.45
CA GLN A 111 5.91 -6.83 28.28
C GLN A 111 7.37 -7.24 28.52
N THR A 112 7.69 -8.53 28.40
CA THR A 112 9.04 -9.05 28.58
C THR A 112 9.80 -9.26 27.28
N MET A 113 9.14 -9.04 26.14
CA MET A 113 9.81 -9.07 24.85
C MET A 113 10.85 -7.97 24.77
N GLN A 114 11.98 -8.33 24.20
CA GLN A 114 13.04 -7.38 23.90
C GLN A 114 12.71 -6.71 22.57
N ASP A 115 13.14 -5.46 22.44
CA ASP A 115 13.07 -4.77 21.15
C ASP A 115 13.78 -5.60 20.07
N PRO A 116 13.20 -5.67 18.85
CA PRO A 116 13.83 -6.39 17.75
C PRO A 116 15.18 -5.77 17.40
N ASP A 117 16.18 -6.62 17.14
CA ASP A 117 17.51 -6.18 16.69
C ASP A 117 17.47 -5.81 15.21
N LEU A 118 16.89 -4.65 14.92
CA LEU A 118 16.85 -4.11 13.57
C LEU A 118 18.18 -3.45 13.20
N SER A 119 18.64 -3.71 11.99
CA SER A 119 19.77 -3.02 11.38
C SER A 119 19.47 -1.53 11.17
N LYS A 120 20.50 -0.78 10.78
CA LYS A 120 20.34 0.67 10.52
C LYS A 120 19.44 0.96 9.32
N ALA A 121 19.42 0.08 8.32
CA ALA A 121 18.60 0.25 7.13
C ALA A 121 17.13 0.00 7.49
N GLU A 122 16.84 -1.13 8.12
CA GLU A 122 15.49 -1.50 8.59
C GLU A 122 14.91 -0.43 9.53
N LYS A 123 15.72 0.14 10.43
CA LYS A 123 15.28 1.27 11.27
C LYS A 123 14.88 2.50 10.46
N ALA A 124 15.63 2.85 9.41
CA ALA A 124 15.33 3.99 8.58
C ALA A 124 14.05 3.78 7.75
N GLU A 125 13.81 2.56 7.29
CA GLU A 125 12.60 2.15 6.57
C GLU A 125 11.38 2.23 7.51
N VAL A 126 11.47 1.67 8.72
CA VAL A 126 10.41 1.79 9.75
C VAL A 126 10.16 3.26 10.10
N ASP A 127 11.20 4.08 10.25
CA ASP A 127 11.06 5.52 10.49
C ASP A 127 10.33 6.23 9.34
N ALA A 128 10.58 5.84 8.09
CA ALA A 128 9.88 6.36 6.91
C ALA A 128 8.40 5.98 6.92
N MET A 129 8.08 4.72 7.26
CA MET A 129 6.70 4.27 7.45
C MET A 129 6.00 5.06 8.57
N VAL A 130 6.65 5.25 9.72
CA VAL A 130 6.10 6.03 10.84
C VAL A 130 5.90 7.49 10.45
N ALA A 131 6.82 8.09 9.68
CA ALA A 131 6.68 9.44 9.17
C ALA A 131 5.47 9.56 8.24
N TYR A 132 5.29 8.61 7.32
CA TYR A 132 4.12 8.53 6.46
C TYR A 132 2.83 8.40 7.28
N ALA A 133 2.78 7.46 8.22
CA ALA A 133 1.62 7.26 9.09
C ALA A 133 1.29 8.52 9.89
N THR A 134 2.30 9.21 10.43
CA THR A 134 2.11 10.44 11.19
C THR A 134 1.51 11.55 10.33
N THR A 135 2.00 11.74 9.10
CA THR A 135 1.45 12.79 8.21
C THR A 135 0.07 12.44 7.68
N THR A 136 -0.16 11.18 7.31
CA THR A 136 -1.38 10.74 6.64
C THR A 136 -2.50 10.47 7.64
N CYS A 137 -2.21 9.73 8.71
CA CYS A 137 -3.22 9.36 9.71
C CYS A 137 -3.58 10.51 10.66
N ALA A 138 -2.64 11.43 10.94
CA ALA A 138 -2.98 12.65 11.68
C ALA A 138 -3.55 13.74 10.75
N GLY A 139 -3.17 13.75 9.47
CA GLY A 139 -3.65 14.71 8.45
C GLY A 139 -5.04 14.40 7.91
N GLY A 140 -5.54 13.17 8.06
CA GLY A 140 -6.89 12.75 7.64
C GLY A 140 -8.05 13.47 8.35
N ALA A 141 -7.76 14.26 9.40
CA ALA A 141 -8.76 15.13 10.03
C ALA A 141 -9.02 16.45 9.26
N GLY A 142 -8.42 16.68 8.08
CA GLY A 142 -8.64 17.96 7.38
C GLY A 142 -8.04 18.17 5.99
N GLN A 143 -7.81 17.14 5.17
CA GLN A 143 -7.45 17.35 3.76
C GLN A 143 -8.67 17.25 2.84
N ASP A 144 -9.61 18.17 3.06
CA ASP A 144 -10.39 18.71 1.96
C ASP A 144 -9.43 19.52 1.08
N SER A 145 -9.19 19.02 -0.13
CA SER A 145 -8.80 19.80 -1.30
C SER A 145 -7.44 20.51 -1.24
N GLU A 146 -6.44 19.84 -1.81
CA GLU A 146 -5.41 20.50 -2.61
C GLU A 146 -6.11 21.43 -3.63
N THR A 147 -6.29 22.70 -3.27
CA THR A 147 -6.31 23.76 -4.28
C THR A 147 -4.84 24.00 -4.62
N PRO A 148 -4.36 23.63 -5.82
CA PRO A 148 -2.96 23.85 -6.17
C PRO A 148 -2.68 25.36 -6.18
N GLU A 149 -1.66 25.77 -5.42
CA GLU A 149 -1.08 27.10 -5.47
C GLU A 149 -0.48 27.36 -6.87
N SER A 150 -0.80 28.50 -7.48
CA SER A 150 -0.08 29.25 -8.55
C SER A 150 -1.13 30.11 -9.29
N GLU A 151 -1.06 31.43 -9.51
CA GLU A 151 0.03 32.39 -9.63
C GLU A 151 -0.54 33.81 -9.32
N THR A 152 0.22 34.67 -8.65
CA THR A 152 0.10 36.13 -8.90
C THR A 152 0.93 36.42 -10.15
N PRO A 153 0.45 37.16 -11.17
CA PRO A 153 0.51 38.63 -11.11
C PRO A 153 -0.49 39.46 -12.01
N GLN A 154 -0.73 40.71 -11.57
CA GLN A 154 -1.01 41.96 -12.33
C GLN A 154 -2.39 42.22 -13.00
N GLU A 155 -3.12 43.22 -12.48
CA GLU A 155 -3.13 44.62 -12.99
C GLU A 155 -3.44 45.62 -11.85
#